data_AF-A0A379GH60-F1
#
_entry.id   AF-A0A379GH60-F1
#
_cell.length_a   1.000
_cell.length_b   1.000
_cell.length_c   1.000
_cell.angle_alpha   90.00
_cell.angle_beta   90.00
_cell.angle_gamma   90.00
#
_symmetry.space_group_name_H-M   'P 1'
#
loop_
_entity.id
_entity.type
_entity.pdbx_description
1 polymer ?
#
loop_
_entity_poly.entity_id
_entity_poly.type
_entity_poly.pdbx_seq_one_letter_code
_entity_poly.pdbx_strand_id
1 'polypeptide(L)'
;MSLKQPYYKPILVFNKDGYSTYCKQYHAYWQWVEERNEARYQQNIEHGRSYDSKNMMHTFRLLYIALGIATEKKVKVWCDNRDELLEIKSGALSYETLFERSKILIEKIEQAFQQSQLPEKINPQLIKQVLVNIRKELYQ
;
A
#
# COMPACT_ATOMS: atom_id res chain seq x y z
N MET A 1 14.59 47.11 55.78
CA MET A 1 15.14 46.38 54.62
C MET A 1 13.97 45.69 53.92
N SER A 2 13.45 46.28 52.83
CA SER A 2 12.19 45.84 52.19
C SER A 2 12.45 44.62 51.31
N LEU A 3 11.80 43.49 51.63
CA LEU A 3 11.87 42.26 50.84
C LEU A 3 11.02 42.43 49.57
N LYS A 4 11.68 42.52 48.41
CA LYS A 4 11.00 42.54 47.11
C LYS A 4 10.31 41.18 46.89
N GLN A 5 9.00 41.17 46.70
CA GLN A 5 8.26 39.96 46.34
C GLN A 5 8.70 39.44 44.96
N PRO A 6 8.78 38.11 44.75
CA PRO A 6 9.15 37.55 43.46
C PRO A 6 8.07 37.84 42.42
N TYR A 7 8.49 38.46 41.32
CA TYR A 7 7.64 38.74 40.16
C TYR A 7 7.53 37.48 39.30
N TYR A 8 6.33 36.89 39.22
CA TYR A 8 6.07 35.77 38.31
C TYR A 8 5.64 36.30 36.95
N LYS A 9 6.41 35.95 35.92
CA LYS A 9 6.12 36.31 34.53
C LYS A 9 5.38 35.14 33.87
N PRO A 10 4.08 35.27 33.53
CA PRO A 10 3.37 34.19 32.85
C PRO A 10 3.94 34.01 31.44
N ILE A 11 4.24 32.76 31.08
CA ILE A 11 4.72 32.38 29.75
C ILE A 11 3.55 31.73 29.01
N LEU A 12 3.15 32.32 27.89
CA LEU A 12 2.24 31.71 26.93
C LEU A 12 3.07 31.09 25.81
N VAL A 13 2.97 29.78 25.63
CA VAL A 13 3.58 29.06 24.50
C VAL A 13 2.46 28.64 23.55
N PHE A 14 2.55 29.02 22.28
CA PHE A 14 1.62 28.61 21.23
C PHE A 14 2.39 27.93 20.11
N ASN A 15 2.01 26.68 19.79
CA ASN A 15 2.57 25.93 18.68
C ASN A 15 1.76 26.19 17.40
N LYS A 16 2.12 27.25 16.68
CA LYS A 16 1.47 27.65 15.43
C LYS A 16 1.49 26.56 14.35
N ASP A 17 2.61 25.85 14.24
CA ASP A 17 2.79 24.80 13.24
C ASP A 17 1.96 23.56 13.58
N GLY A 18 1.91 23.22 14.87
CA GLY A 18 1.04 22.17 15.39
C GLY A 18 -0.44 22.48 15.15
N TYR A 19 -0.88 23.71 15.42
CA TYR A 19 -2.25 24.14 15.15
C TYR A 19 -2.59 24.06 13.65
N SER A 20 -1.71 24.56 12.79
CA SER A 20 -1.92 24.54 11.34
C SER A 20 -1.94 23.11 10.78
N THR A 21 -1.09 22.23 11.31
CA THR A 21 -1.07 20.80 10.97
C THR A 21 -2.36 20.12 11.40
N TYR A 22 -2.83 20.39 12.62
CA TYR A 22 -4.08 19.87 13.13
C TYR A 22 -5.27 20.29 12.26
N CYS A 23 -5.38 21.56 11.87
CA CYS A 23 -6.48 22.01 11.02
C CYS A 23 -6.51 21.30 9.66
N LYS A 24 -5.34 21.05 9.05
CA LYS A 24 -5.24 20.28 7.81
C LYS A 24 -5.67 18.83 7.99
N GLN A 25 -5.18 18.17 9.04
CA GLN A 25 -5.55 16.79 9.37
C GLN A 25 -7.03 16.64 9.67
N TYR A 26 -7.60 17.59 10.43
CA TYR A 26 -9.02 17.64 10.74
C TYR A 26 -9.86 17.78 9.47
N HIS A 27 -9.52 18.72 8.60
CA HIS A 27 -10.24 18.91 7.34
C HIS A 27 -10.15 17.67 6.44
N ALA A 28 -8.95 17.08 6.30
CA ALA A 28 -8.76 15.86 5.53
C ALA A 28 -9.55 14.67 6.10
N TYR A 29 -9.64 14.55 7.43
CA TYR A 29 -10.45 13.52 8.07
C TYR A 29 -11.94 13.70 7.75
N TRP A 30 -12.49 14.91 7.89
CA TRP A 30 -13.91 15.15 7.62
C TRP A 30 -14.27 15.03 6.14
N GLN A 31 -13.38 15.49 5.25
CA GLN A 31 -13.53 15.23 3.83
C GLN A 31 -13.56 13.72 3.54
N TRP A 32 -12.67 12.95 4.15
CA TRP A 32 -12.73 11.49 4.05
C TRP A 32 -14.03 10.92 4.62
N VAL A 33 -14.55 11.43 5.74
CA VAL A 33 -15.85 11.00 6.30
C VAL A 33 -17.00 11.26 5.31
N GLU A 34 -16.99 12.39 4.60
CA GLU A 34 -18.01 12.72 3.60
C GLU A 34 -17.89 11.88 2.33
N GLU A 35 -16.66 11.59 1.88
CA GLU A 35 -16.39 10.90 0.61
C GLU A 35 -16.27 9.37 0.74
N ARG A 36 -16.17 8.83 1.96
CA ARG A 36 -15.90 7.40 2.16
C ARG A 36 -17.03 6.51 1.63
N ASN A 37 -16.64 5.31 1.22
CA ASN A 37 -17.59 4.25 0.95
C ASN A 37 -18.06 3.61 2.26
N GLU A 38 -19.28 3.94 2.69
CA GLU A 38 -19.82 3.51 3.99
C GLU A 38 -19.87 1.97 4.13
N ALA A 39 -20.25 1.24 3.07
CA ALA A 39 -20.27 -0.23 3.10
C ALA A 39 -18.87 -0.83 3.36
N ARG A 40 -17.81 -0.25 2.77
CA ARG A 40 -16.42 -0.66 3.03
C ARG A 40 -15.96 -0.28 4.44
N TYR A 41 -16.38 0.88 4.93
CA TYR A 41 -16.05 1.31 6.28
C TYR A 41 -16.67 0.39 7.33
N GLN A 42 -17.97 0.08 7.20
CA GLN A 42 -18.67 -0.85 8.09
C GLN A 42 -18.02 -2.24 8.04
N GLN A 43 -17.68 -2.74 6.85
CA GLN A 43 -16.95 -4.00 6.72
C GLN A 43 -15.62 -3.99 7.50
N ASN A 44 -14.81 -2.94 7.40
CA ASN A 44 -13.53 -2.84 8.14
C ASN A 44 -13.75 -2.77 9.66
N ILE A 45 -14.81 -2.10 10.13
CA ILE A 45 -15.18 -2.03 11.55
C ILE A 45 -15.68 -3.39 12.06
N GLU A 46 -16.53 -4.08 11.31
CA GLU A 46 -17.08 -5.40 11.63
C GLU A 46 -15.99 -6.48 11.74
N HIS A 47 -14.96 -6.41 10.89
CA HIS A 47 -13.81 -7.32 10.98
C HIS A 47 -12.95 -7.08 12.22
N GLY A 48 -13.13 -5.95 12.93
CA GLY A 48 -12.36 -5.59 14.12
C GLY A 48 -10.86 -5.48 13.84
N ARG A 49 -10.47 -5.34 12.58
CA ARG A 49 -9.07 -5.30 12.14
C ARG A 49 -8.68 -3.86 11.79
N SER A 50 -7.49 -3.45 12.21
CA SER A 50 -6.94 -2.11 11.96
C SER A 50 -6.44 -1.89 10.52
N TYR A 51 -6.89 -2.68 9.54
CA TYR A 51 -6.39 -2.63 8.16
C TYR A 51 -7.50 -2.87 7.13
N ASP A 52 -7.33 -2.31 5.93
CA ASP A 52 -8.25 -2.51 4.81
C ASP A 52 -7.98 -3.86 4.12
N SER A 53 -8.90 -4.83 4.29
CA SER A 53 -8.72 -6.20 3.82
C SER A 53 -8.71 -6.33 2.29
N LYS A 54 -9.43 -5.46 1.58
CA LYS A 54 -9.44 -5.43 0.11
C LYS A 54 -8.08 -5.00 -0.42
N ASN A 55 -7.53 -3.93 0.12
CA ASN A 55 -6.21 -3.44 -0.25
C ASN A 55 -5.14 -4.48 0.11
N MET A 56 -5.26 -5.12 1.26
CA MET A 56 -4.34 -6.20 1.64
C MET A 56 -4.36 -7.35 0.63
N MET A 57 -5.54 -7.80 0.20
CA MET A 57 -5.65 -8.81 -0.87
C MET A 57 -4.96 -8.35 -2.16
N HIS A 58 -5.16 -7.09 -2.56
CA HIS A 58 -4.50 -6.56 -3.75
C HIS A 58 -2.97 -6.53 -3.60
N THR A 59 -2.45 -6.18 -2.43
CA THR A 59 -1.01 -6.22 -2.14
C THR A 59 -0.44 -7.63 -2.31
N PHE A 60 -1.06 -8.64 -1.70
CA PHE A 60 -0.64 -10.03 -1.87
C PHE A 60 -0.71 -10.48 -3.34
N ARG A 61 -1.78 -10.11 -4.05
CA ARG A 61 -1.91 -10.40 -5.49
C ARG A 61 -0.71 -9.85 -6.28
N LEU A 62 -0.29 -8.61 -6.01
CA LEU A 62 0.86 -8.01 -6.68
C LEU A 62 2.18 -8.71 -6.33
N LEU A 63 2.36 -9.13 -5.07
CA LEU A 63 3.53 -9.90 -4.66
C LEU A 63 3.59 -11.25 -5.38
N TYR A 64 2.47 -11.96 -5.51
CA TYR A 64 2.42 -13.21 -6.29
C TYR A 64 2.71 -13.00 -7.77
N ILE A 65 2.25 -11.89 -8.36
CA ILE A 65 2.59 -11.51 -9.74
C ILE A 65 4.10 -11.26 -9.88
N ALA A 66 4.71 -10.53 -8.94
CA ALA A 66 6.14 -10.28 -8.94
C ALA A 66 6.95 -11.58 -8.87
N LEU A 67 6.53 -12.52 -8.01
CA LEU A 67 7.13 -13.85 -7.93
C LEU A 67 6.99 -14.62 -9.25
N GLY A 68 5.81 -14.58 -9.88
CA GLY A 68 5.56 -15.20 -11.18
C GLY A 68 6.40 -14.60 -12.31
N ILE A 69 6.65 -13.29 -12.29
CA ILE A 69 7.56 -12.65 -13.24
C ILE A 69 8.98 -13.21 -13.07
N ALA A 70 9.48 -13.25 -11.84
CA ALA A 70 10.84 -13.71 -11.56
C ALA A 70 11.07 -15.18 -11.95
N THR A 71 10.09 -16.04 -11.65
CA THR A 71 10.19 -17.50 -11.78
C THR A 71 9.73 -18.04 -13.13
N GLU A 72 8.62 -17.52 -13.67
CA GLU A 72 7.98 -18.02 -14.89
C GLU A 72 8.18 -17.10 -16.10
N LYS A 73 8.77 -15.91 -15.90
CA LYS A 73 8.95 -14.86 -16.91
C LYS A 73 7.62 -14.43 -17.57
N LYS A 74 6.52 -14.50 -16.81
CA LYS A 74 5.16 -14.17 -17.26
C LYS A 74 4.48 -13.21 -16.28
N VAL A 75 3.73 -12.26 -16.84
CA VAL A 75 2.81 -11.44 -16.04
C VAL A 75 1.48 -12.19 -15.92
N LYS A 76 1.29 -12.93 -14.83
CA LYS A 76 0.04 -13.65 -14.55
C LYS A 76 -1.04 -12.70 -14.04
N VAL A 77 -1.84 -12.14 -14.95
CA VAL A 77 -2.99 -11.28 -14.57
C VAL A 77 -4.03 -12.08 -13.78
N TRP A 78 -4.20 -13.37 -14.12
CA TRP A 78 -5.05 -14.32 -13.43
C TRP A 78 -4.22 -15.09 -12.41
N CYS A 79 -4.59 -14.99 -11.14
CA CYS A 79 -3.89 -15.66 -10.05
C CYS A 79 -4.51 -17.02 -9.76
N ASP A 80 -3.66 -18.03 -9.63
CA ASP A 80 -4.07 -19.41 -9.36
C ASP A 80 -4.55 -19.59 -7.90
N ASN A 81 -4.14 -18.69 -6.98
CA ASN A 81 -4.46 -18.73 -5.55
C ASN A 81 -5.69 -17.89 -5.17
N ARG A 82 -6.78 -18.04 -5.93
CA ARG A 82 -8.03 -17.29 -5.72
C ARG A 82 -8.57 -17.40 -4.30
N ASP A 83 -8.59 -18.60 -3.74
CA ASP A 83 -9.24 -18.85 -2.45
C ASP A 83 -8.48 -18.18 -1.30
N GLU A 84 -7.16 -18.19 -1.33
CA GLU A 84 -6.31 -17.45 -0.39
C GLU A 84 -6.57 -15.94 -0.48
N LEU A 85 -6.64 -15.39 -1.70
CA LEU A 85 -6.93 -13.97 -1.90
C LEU A 85 -8.31 -13.59 -1.36
N LEU A 86 -9.31 -14.46 -1.50
CA LEU A 86 -10.64 -14.23 -0.94
C LEU A 86 -10.67 -14.33 0.58
N GLU A 87 -9.89 -15.23 1.18
CA GLU A 87 -9.72 -15.31 2.64
C GLU A 87 -9.07 -14.03 3.21
N ILE A 88 -8.05 -13.50 2.53
CA ILE A 88 -7.44 -12.20 2.91
C ILE A 88 -8.50 -11.09 2.79
N LYS A 89 -9.24 -11.06 1.67
CA LYS A 89 -10.28 -10.06 1.43
C LYS A 89 -11.42 -10.13 2.45
N SER A 90 -11.74 -11.33 2.95
CA SER A 90 -12.78 -11.51 3.96
C SER A 90 -12.34 -11.06 5.35
N GLY A 91 -11.08 -10.63 5.55
CA GLY A 91 -10.60 -10.16 6.86
C GLY A 91 -10.36 -11.28 7.87
N ALA A 92 -10.34 -12.54 7.45
CA ALA A 92 -10.21 -13.70 8.34
C ALA A 92 -8.86 -13.71 9.09
N LEU A 93 -7.80 -13.16 8.48
CA LEU A 93 -6.45 -13.17 9.01
C LEU A 93 -6.14 -11.91 9.84
N SER A 94 -5.24 -12.02 10.82
CA SER A 94 -4.77 -10.83 11.56
C SER A 94 -3.75 -10.03 10.76
N TYR A 95 -3.58 -8.75 11.11
CA TYR A 95 -2.56 -7.90 10.49
C TYR A 95 -1.16 -8.50 10.65
N GLU A 96 -0.83 -8.96 11.84
CA GLU A 96 0.48 -9.53 12.19
C GLU A 96 0.76 -10.78 11.35
N THR A 97 -0.26 -11.62 11.17
CA THR A 97 -0.17 -12.82 10.33
C THR A 97 0.13 -12.45 8.88
N LEU A 98 -0.60 -11.47 8.34
CA LEU A 98 -0.41 -10.98 6.98
C LEU A 98 0.95 -10.30 6.82
N PHE A 99 1.40 -9.56 7.82
CA PHE A 99 2.68 -8.87 7.80
C PHE A 99 3.84 -9.87 7.71
N GLU A 100 3.86 -10.90 8.56
CA GLU A 100 4.90 -11.94 8.52
C GLU A 100 4.85 -12.76 7.23
N ARG A 101 3.65 -13.09 6.72
CA ARG A 101 3.51 -13.73 5.40
C ARG A 101 4.08 -12.85 4.28
N SER A 102 3.85 -11.54 4.33
CA SER A 102 4.34 -10.62 3.31
C SER A 102 5.87 -10.53 3.29
N LYS A 103 6.53 -10.53 4.46
CA LYS A 103 7.99 -10.58 4.57
C LYS A 103 8.57 -11.83 3.91
N ILE A 104 8.02 -13.00 4.23
CA ILE A 104 8.45 -14.27 3.63
C ILE A 104 8.30 -14.22 2.11
N LEU A 105 7.20 -13.66 1.62
CA LEU A 105 6.94 -13.57 0.18
C LEU A 105 7.90 -12.58 -0.51
N ILE A 106 8.22 -11.45 0.12
CA ILE A 106 9.20 -10.48 -0.37
C ILE A 106 10.59 -11.12 -0.46
N GLU A 107 11.03 -11.83 0.58
CA GLU A 107 12.32 -12.52 0.57
C GLU A 107 12.40 -13.56 -0.56
N LYS A 108 11.33 -14.33 -0.79
CA LYS A 108 11.24 -15.26 -1.92
C LYS A 108 11.33 -14.54 -3.27
N ILE A 109 10.69 -13.39 -3.41
CA ILE A 109 10.74 -12.58 -4.62
C ILE A 109 12.17 -12.11 -4.88
N GLU A 110 12.86 -11.59 -3.86
CA GLU A 110 14.25 -11.14 -3.96
C GLU A 110 15.18 -12.28 -4.39
N GLN A 111 15.08 -13.44 -3.74
CA GLN A 111 15.86 -14.63 -4.10
C GLN A 111 15.55 -15.10 -5.53
N ALA A 112 14.28 -15.09 -5.94
CA ALA A 112 13.88 -15.47 -7.28
C ALA A 112 14.44 -14.53 -8.35
N PHE A 113 14.48 -13.21 -8.09
CA PHE A 113 15.07 -12.25 -9.02
C PHE A 113 16.59 -12.38 -9.10
N GLN A 114 17.28 -12.70 -8.01
CA GLN A 114 18.73 -12.98 -8.03
C GLN A 114 19.08 -14.18 -8.93
N GLN A 115 18.18 -15.16 -9.03
CA GLN A 115 18.35 -16.35 -9.86
C GLN A 115 17.71 -16.21 -11.25
N SER A 116 16.98 -15.12 -11.49
CA SER A 116 16.23 -14.94 -12.72
C SER A 116 17.15 -14.63 -13.89
N GLN A 117 16.82 -15.17 -15.06
CA GLN A 117 17.50 -14.86 -16.32
C GLN A 117 16.91 -13.63 -17.02
N LEU A 118 16.06 -12.86 -16.33
CA LEU A 118 15.56 -11.61 -16.88
C LEU A 118 16.71 -10.61 -17.03
N PRO A 119 16.79 -9.89 -18.15
CA PRO A 119 17.87 -8.94 -18.34
C PRO A 119 17.70 -7.75 -17.40
N GLU A 120 18.82 -7.26 -16.83
CA GLU A 120 18.81 -6.06 -15.98
C GLU A 120 18.32 -4.81 -16.72
N LYS A 121 18.50 -4.77 -18.04
CA LYS A 121 18.12 -3.65 -18.90
C LYS A 121 17.27 -4.12 -20.06
N ILE A 122 16.23 -3.35 -20.35
CA ILE A 122 15.39 -3.56 -21.53
C ILE A 122 16.16 -3.19 -22.81
N ASN A 123 15.81 -3.82 -23.93
CA ASN A 123 16.27 -3.44 -25.27
C ASN A 123 15.27 -2.43 -25.88
N PRO A 124 15.60 -1.12 -25.97
CA PRO A 124 14.63 -0.11 -26.41
C PRO A 124 14.15 -0.31 -27.86
N GLN A 125 15.04 -0.78 -28.75
CA GLN A 125 14.72 -1.05 -30.15
C GLN A 125 13.70 -2.19 -30.27
N LEU A 126 13.89 -3.26 -29.49
CA LEU A 126 12.95 -4.38 -29.44
C LEU A 126 11.58 -3.92 -28.93
N ILE A 127 11.53 -3.15 -27.83
CA ILE A 127 10.28 -2.63 -27.27
C ILE A 127 9.55 -1.75 -28.30
N LYS A 128 10.27 -0.86 -28.98
CA LYS A 128 9.69 -0.02 -30.04
C LYS A 128 9.10 -0.86 -31.17
N GLN A 129 9.82 -1.89 -31.62
CA GLN A 129 9.35 -2.77 -32.69
C GLN A 129 8.09 -3.53 -32.28
N VAL A 130 8.07 -4.10 -31.07
CA VAL A 130 6.88 -4.78 -30.50
C VAL A 130 5.69 -3.82 -30.45
N LEU A 131 5.89 -2.59 -29.97
CA LEU A 131 4.83 -1.59 -29.87
C LEU A 131 4.25 -1.20 -31.24
N VAL A 132 5.10 -1.06 -32.27
CA VAL A 132 4.64 -0.80 -33.65
C VAL A 132 3.82 -1.98 -34.17
N ASN A 133 4.27 -3.22 -33.93
CA ASN A 133 3.56 -4.42 -34.39
C ASN A 133 2.17 -4.54 -33.74
N ILE A 134 2.08 -4.34 -32.42
CA ILE A 134 0.79 -4.34 -31.69
C ILE A 134 -0.15 -3.29 -32.29
N ARG A 135 0.34 -2.07 -32.57
CA ARG A 135 -0.50 -1.03 -33.19
C ARG A 135 -0.97 -1.41 -34.59
N LYS A 136 -0.12 -2.01 -35.41
CA LYS A 136 -0.51 -2.47 -36.75
C LYS A 136 -1.60 -3.54 -36.70
N GLU A 137 -1.57 -4.43 -35.70
CA GLU A 137 -2.62 -5.44 -35.50
C GLU A 137 -3.93 -4.83 -34.98
N LEU A 138 -3.85 -3.87 -34.06
CA LEU A 138 -5.03 -3.23 -33.47
C LEU A 138 -5.79 -2.30 -34.42
N TYR A 139 -5.07 -1.67 -35.37
CA TYR A 139 -5.63 -0.69 -36.31
C TYR A 139 -5.64 -1.20 -37.77
N GLN A 140 -5.80 -2.52 -37.96
CA GLN A 140 -6.15 -3.07 -39.28
C GLN A 140 -7.51 -2.56 -39.76
#